data_AF-A0A6I3ABZ1-F1
#
_entry.id   AF-A0A6I3ABZ1-F1
#
_cell.length_a   1.000
_cell.length_b   1.000
_cell.length_c   1.000
_cell.angle_alpha   90.00
_cell.angle_beta   90.00
_cell.angle_gamma   90.00
#
_symmetry.space_group_name_H-M   'P 1'
#
loop_
_entity.id
_entity.type
_entity.pdbx_description
1 polymer ?
#
loop_
_entity_poly.entity_id
_entity_poly.type
_entity_poly.pdbx_seq_one_letter_code
_entity_poly.pdbx_strand_id
1 'polypeptide(L)'
;MTSEDLADPKTLLRDATDVRTRVARVLDLLAERRAEAADALDVHRDEAAARQLTKIPIERLREVTDMRLRISPLREAGYGTVFDVYRASLDELDAVPNIGEVRAAQDIVAAERRRLLPTAREDLRPN
;
A
#
# COMPACT_ATOMS: atom_id res chain seq x y z
N MET A 1 55.57 26.31 -16.62
CA MET A 1 54.77 25.21 -16.03
C MET A 1 54.62 25.50 -14.53
N THR A 2 53.97 26.61 -14.21
CA THR A 2 54.13 27.33 -12.94
C THR A 2 52.76 27.66 -12.38
N SER A 3 52.40 26.98 -11.28
CA SER A 3 51.71 27.47 -10.08
C SER A 3 50.57 28.51 -10.16
N GLU A 4 49.82 28.60 -11.26
CA GLU A 4 48.77 29.64 -11.45
C GLU A 4 47.35 29.09 -11.63
N ASP A 5 47.07 27.83 -11.25
CA ASP A 5 45.72 27.25 -11.45
C ASP A 5 45.17 26.50 -10.22
N LEU A 6 45.79 26.68 -9.06
CA LEU A 6 45.24 26.19 -7.79
C LEU A 6 44.31 27.27 -7.24
N ALA A 7 43.03 27.19 -7.59
CA ALA A 7 41.98 27.98 -6.95
C ALA A 7 42.19 27.98 -5.43
N ASP A 8 42.09 29.16 -4.81
CA ASP A 8 42.28 29.35 -3.37
C ASP A 8 41.51 28.24 -2.59
N PRO A 9 42.16 27.47 -1.71
CA PRO A 9 41.54 26.33 -1.04
C PRO A 9 40.23 26.65 -0.32
N LYS A 10 40.06 27.89 0.17
CA LYS A 10 38.80 28.33 0.79
C LYS A 10 37.69 28.49 -0.23
N THR A 11 38.02 28.98 -1.42
CA THR A 11 37.09 29.11 -2.55
C THR A 11 36.62 27.73 -3.01
N LEU A 12 37.54 26.78 -3.20
CA LEU A 12 37.19 25.38 -3.52
C LEU A 12 36.30 24.72 -2.47
N LEU A 13 36.60 24.92 -1.18
CA LEU A 13 35.80 24.35 -0.09
C LEU A 13 34.39 24.96 -0.05
N ARG A 14 34.27 26.27 -0.30
CA ARG A 14 32.99 26.97 -0.38
C ARG A 14 32.16 26.44 -1.54
N ASP A 15 32.74 26.34 -2.73
CA ASP A 15 32.06 25.83 -3.92
C ASP A 15 31.61 24.37 -3.73
N ALA A 16 32.47 23.53 -3.16
CA ALA A 16 32.11 22.14 -2.84
C ALA A 16 30.95 22.07 -1.83
N THR A 17 30.95 22.95 -0.82
CA THR A 17 29.87 23.01 0.18
C THR A 17 28.55 23.49 -0.45
N ASP A 18 28.62 24.47 -1.34
CA ASP A 18 27.47 25.01 -2.06
C ASP A 18 26.87 23.96 -3.00
N VAL A 19 27.71 23.26 -3.76
CA VAL A 19 27.28 22.14 -4.62
C VAL A 19 26.65 21.03 -3.78
N ARG A 20 27.29 20.60 -2.69
CA ARG A 20 26.73 19.58 -1.79
C ARG A 20 25.36 19.99 -1.25
N THR A 21 25.21 21.25 -0.85
CA THR A 21 23.94 21.78 -0.33
C THR A 21 22.86 21.77 -1.40
N ARG A 22 23.20 22.14 -2.64
CA ARG A 22 22.25 22.11 -3.77
C ARG A 22 21.85 20.68 -4.11
N VAL A 23 22.81 19.75 -4.16
CA VAL A 23 22.55 18.32 -4.40
C VAL A 23 21.63 17.76 -3.32
N ALA A 24 21.90 18.04 -2.04
CA ALA A 24 21.05 17.59 -0.94
C ALA A 24 19.60 18.06 -1.12
N ARG A 25 19.38 19.35 -1.42
CA ARG A 25 18.03 19.88 -1.69
C ARG A 25 17.32 19.20 -2.85
N VAL A 26 18.05 18.90 -3.93
CA VAL A 26 17.46 18.18 -5.07
C VAL A 26 17.06 16.76 -4.67
N LEU A 27 17.87 16.07 -3.87
CA LEU A 27 17.55 14.73 -3.38
C LEU A 27 16.33 14.74 -2.44
N ASP A 28 16.23 15.71 -1.54
CA ASP A 28 15.08 15.88 -0.65
C ASP A 28 13.79 16.12 -1.46
N LEU A 29 13.85 17.03 -2.44
CA LEU A 29 12.73 17.30 -3.34
C LEU A 29 12.30 16.06 -4.13
N LEU A 30 13.25 15.26 -4.61
CA LEU A 30 12.95 14.00 -5.30
C LEU A 30 12.32 12.97 -4.36
N ALA A 31 12.73 12.93 -3.10
CA ALA A 31 12.13 12.04 -2.10
C ALA A 31 10.68 12.44 -1.81
N GLU A 32 10.39 13.73 -1.64
CA GLU A 32 9.02 14.24 -1.47
C GLU A 32 8.13 13.90 -2.67
N ARG A 33 8.60 14.17 -3.90
CA ARG A 33 7.82 13.86 -5.11
C ARG A 33 7.58 12.36 -5.28
N ARG A 34 8.52 11.51 -4.86
CA ARG A 34 8.33 10.06 -4.86
C ARG A 34 7.28 9.62 -3.84
N ALA A 35 7.27 10.21 -2.65
CA ALA A 35 6.25 9.94 -1.64
C ALA A 35 4.85 10.33 -2.16
N GLU A 36 4.71 11.54 -2.72
CA GLU A 36 3.45 12.00 -3.32
C GLU A 36 2.98 11.10 -4.47
N ALA A 37 3.90 10.66 -5.34
CA ALA A 37 3.57 9.74 -6.42
C ALA A 37 3.15 8.36 -5.92
N ALA A 38 3.76 7.87 -4.83
CA ALA A 38 3.38 6.61 -4.19
C ALA A 38 1.97 6.72 -3.59
N ASP A 39 1.68 7.80 -2.86
CA ASP A 39 0.35 8.04 -2.27
C ASP A 39 -0.73 8.13 -3.36
N ALA A 40 -0.48 8.87 -4.45
CA ALA A 40 -1.40 8.96 -5.57
C ALA A 40 -1.63 7.60 -6.25
N LEU A 41 -0.59 6.79 -6.38
CA LEU A 41 -0.69 5.45 -6.95
C LEU A 41 -1.49 4.51 -6.05
N ASP A 42 -1.34 4.62 -4.73
CA ASP A 42 -2.09 3.81 -3.78
C ASP A 42 -3.60 4.12 -3.82
N VAL A 43 -3.99 5.39 -3.95
CA VAL A 43 -5.40 5.77 -4.19
C VAL A 43 -5.94 5.11 -5.46
N HIS A 44 -5.20 5.17 -6.57
CA HIS A 44 -5.64 4.55 -7.82
C HIS A 44 -5.69 3.02 -7.74
N ARG A 45 -4.79 2.39 -6.98
CA ARG A 45 -4.79 0.96 -6.72
C ARG A 45 -6.00 0.56 -5.89
N ASP A 46 -6.34 1.32 -4.85
CA ASP A 46 -7.51 1.05 -4.02
C ASP A 46 -8.80 1.13 -4.84
N GLU A 47 -8.93 2.13 -5.71
CA GLU A 47 -10.07 2.21 -6.63
C GLU A 47 -10.10 1.05 -7.63
N ALA A 48 -8.95 0.66 -8.18
CA ALA A 48 -8.86 -0.46 -9.12
C ALA A 48 -9.21 -1.79 -8.44
N ALA A 49 -8.70 -2.02 -7.22
CA ALA A 49 -9.02 -3.15 -6.39
C ALA A 49 -10.52 -3.15 -6.06
N ALA A 50 -11.11 -2.03 -5.66
CA ALA A 50 -12.55 -1.90 -5.41
C ALA A 50 -13.38 -2.29 -6.64
N ARG A 51 -13.04 -1.76 -7.82
CA ARG A 51 -13.70 -2.09 -9.10
C ARG A 51 -13.58 -3.58 -9.45
N GLN A 52 -12.46 -4.21 -9.11
CA GLN A 52 -12.25 -5.63 -9.38
C GLN A 52 -13.01 -6.51 -8.38
N LEU A 53 -12.91 -6.22 -7.08
CA LEU A 53 -13.56 -6.97 -6.00
C LEU A 53 -15.10 -6.90 -6.08
N THR A 54 -15.66 -5.78 -6.57
CA THR A 54 -17.12 -5.63 -6.77
C THR A 54 -17.65 -6.59 -7.85
N LYS A 55 -16.79 -7.08 -8.76
CA LYS A 55 -17.17 -8.04 -9.80
C LYS A 55 -17.07 -9.49 -9.34
N ILE A 56 -16.50 -9.75 -8.15
CA ILE A 56 -16.27 -11.09 -7.64
C ILE A 56 -17.43 -11.45 -6.70
N PRO A 57 -18.25 -12.47 -7.03
CA PRO A 57 -19.33 -12.92 -6.16
C PRO A 57 -18.79 -13.43 -4.82
N ILE A 58 -19.55 -13.22 -3.76
CA ILE A 58 -19.17 -13.64 -2.40
C ILE A 58 -18.93 -15.15 -2.28
N GLU A 59 -19.51 -15.96 -3.16
CA GLU A 59 -19.31 -17.41 -3.27
C GLU A 59 -17.84 -17.78 -3.47
N ARG A 60 -17.05 -16.93 -4.13
CA ARG A 60 -15.61 -17.18 -4.32
C ARG A 60 -14.84 -17.22 -3.01
N LEU A 61 -15.33 -16.56 -1.96
CA LEU A 61 -14.73 -16.68 -0.63
C LEU A 61 -14.81 -18.11 -0.10
N ARG A 62 -15.84 -18.89 -0.44
CA ARG A 62 -15.97 -20.29 -0.01
C ARG A 62 -14.85 -21.16 -0.57
N GLU A 63 -14.44 -20.89 -1.81
CA GLU A 63 -13.43 -21.67 -2.53
C GLU A 63 -12.02 -21.45 -1.99
N VAL A 64 -11.75 -20.26 -1.46
CA VAL A 64 -10.45 -19.91 -0.85
C VAL A 64 -10.41 -20.14 0.68
N THR A 65 -11.55 -20.36 1.32
CA THR A 65 -11.70 -20.57 2.78
C THR A 65 -11.76 -22.05 3.18
N ASP A 66 -11.31 -22.97 2.32
CA ASP A 66 -11.46 -24.43 2.50
C ASP A 66 -12.89 -24.83 2.92
N MET A 67 -13.89 -24.14 2.34
CA MET A 67 -15.33 -24.31 2.63
C MET A 67 -15.80 -24.03 4.06
N ARG A 68 -14.94 -23.51 4.95
CA ARG A 68 -15.30 -23.22 6.35
C ARG A 68 -16.23 -22.02 6.49
N LEU A 69 -16.26 -21.14 5.49
CA LEU A 69 -17.11 -19.96 5.50
C LEU A 69 -18.55 -20.28 5.08
N ARG A 70 -19.52 -19.92 5.91
CA ARG A 70 -20.94 -19.98 5.53
C ARG A 70 -21.32 -18.72 4.75
N ILE A 71 -21.54 -18.89 3.45
CA ILE A 71 -21.92 -17.80 2.54
C ILE A 71 -23.39 -17.38 2.67
N SER A 72 -24.29 -18.31 3.00
CA SER A 72 -25.73 -18.00 3.05
C SER A 72 -26.08 -16.89 4.05
N PRO A 73 -25.56 -16.89 5.29
CA PRO A 73 -25.82 -15.79 6.24
C PRO A 73 -25.27 -14.44 5.78
N LEU A 74 -24.10 -14.41 5.14
CA LEU A 74 -23.55 -13.19 4.57
C LEU A 74 -24.44 -12.64 3.45
N ARG A 75 -24.94 -13.51 2.58
CA ARG A 75 -25.86 -13.12 1.51
C ARG A 75 -27.19 -12.60 2.04
N GLU A 76 -27.74 -13.27 3.04
CA GLU A 76 -28.98 -12.87 3.72
C GLU A 76 -28.82 -11.52 4.46
N ALA A 77 -27.60 -11.22 4.94
CA ALA A 77 -27.23 -9.92 5.51
C ALA A 77 -26.93 -8.82 4.46
N GLY A 78 -27.04 -9.14 3.17
CA GLY A 78 -26.88 -8.16 2.08
C GLY A 78 -25.47 -8.07 1.47
N TYR A 79 -24.53 -8.93 1.88
CA TYR A 79 -23.20 -9.00 1.25
C TYR A 79 -23.26 -9.85 -0.03
N GLY A 80 -23.12 -9.22 -1.19
CA GLY A 80 -23.22 -9.89 -2.50
C GLY A 80 -21.87 -10.15 -3.16
N THR A 81 -20.86 -9.36 -2.79
CA THR A 81 -19.54 -9.35 -3.45
C THR A 81 -18.42 -9.44 -2.43
N VAL A 82 -17.23 -9.78 -2.91
CA VAL A 82 -16.01 -9.73 -2.07
C VAL A 82 -15.73 -8.30 -1.59
N PHE A 83 -16.10 -7.29 -2.37
CA PHE A 83 -15.95 -5.89 -1.96
C PHE A 83 -16.82 -5.52 -0.75
N ASP A 84 -18.04 -6.06 -0.66
CA ASP A 84 -18.93 -5.78 0.46
C ASP A 84 -18.35 -6.31 1.78
N VAL A 85 -17.74 -7.49 1.76
CA VAL A 85 -17.04 -8.08 2.92
C VAL A 85 -15.73 -7.34 3.21
N TYR A 86 -15.02 -6.89 2.16
CA TYR A 86 -13.79 -6.10 2.30
C TYR A 86 -14.03 -4.75 2.98
N ARG A 87 -15.18 -4.12 2.72
CA ARG A 87 -15.53 -2.81 3.28
C ARG A 87 -16.18 -2.91 4.67
N ALA A 88 -16.77 -4.05 5.01
CA ALA A 88 -17.42 -4.27 6.29
C ALA A 88 -16.41 -4.20 7.45
N SER A 89 -16.81 -3.53 8.53
CA SER A 89 -16.10 -3.58 9.80
C SER A 89 -16.26 -4.94 10.49
N LEU A 90 -15.38 -5.24 11.44
CA LEU A 90 -15.47 -6.46 12.24
C LEU A 90 -16.79 -6.54 13.00
N ASP A 91 -17.25 -5.43 13.58
CA ASP A 91 -18.51 -5.38 14.33
C ASP A 91 -19.72 -5.67 13.42
N GLU A 92 -19.72 -5.17 12.18
CA GLU A 92 -20.80 -5.42 11.20
C GLU A 92 -20.84 -6.88 10.73
N LEU A 93 -19.69 -7.55 10.66
CA LEU A 93 -19.61 -8.96 10.30
C LEU A 93 -19.96 -9.87 11.48
N ASP A 94 -19.52 -9.53 12.70
CA ASP A 94 -19.85 -10.26 13.92
C ASP A 94 -21.35 -10.18 14.27
N ALA A 95 -22.03 -9.12 13.83
CA ALA A 95 -23.47 -8.96 14.00
C ALA A 95 -24.31 -9.93 13.16
N VAL A 96 -23.73 -10.57 12.14
CA VAL A 96 -24.48 -11.51 11.29
C VAL A 96 -24.49 -12.90 11.92
N PRO A 97 -25.67 -13.45 12.24
CA PRO A 97 -25.77 -14.73 12.92
C PRO A 97 -25.29 -15.88 12.02
N ASN A 98 -24.65 -16.88 12.63
CA ASN A 98 -24.28 -18.15 12.00
C ASN A 98 -23.23 -18.09 10.86
N ILE A 99 -22.39 -17.05 10.76
CA ILE A 99 -21.32 -16.99 9.73
C ILE A 99 -20.22 -18.06 9.90
N GLY A 100 -20.03 -18.60 11.11
CA GLY A 100 -18.90 -19.47 11.46
C GLY A 100 -17.74 -18.66 12.05
N GLU A 101 -16.49 -19.15 11.98
CA GLU A 101 -15.30 -18.37 12.37
C GLU A 101 -15.13 -17.17 11.40
N VAL A 102 -15.83 -16.07 11.67
CA VAL A 102 -15.74 -14.76 10.96
C VAL A 102 -14.28 -14.33 10.77
N ARG A 103 -13.43 -14.71 11.74
CA ARG A 103 -11.98 -14.52 11.73
C ARG A 103 -11.28 -15.13 10.50
N ALA A 104 -11.75 -16.27 9.98
CA ALA A 104 -11.18 -16.90 8.77
C ALA A 104 -11.50 -16.13 7.49
N ALA A 105 -12.69 -15.53 7.38
CA ALA A 105 -13.02 -14.65 6.26
C ALA A 105 -12.18 -13.37 6.29
N GLN A 106 -11.97 -12.81 7.47
CA GLN A 106 -11.11 -11.65 7.67
C GLN A 106 -9.64 -11.94 7.45
N ASP A 107 -9.13 -13.10 7.87
CA ASP A 107 -7.75 -13.51 7.60
C ASP A 107 -7.51 -13.64 6.09
N ILE A 108 -8.51 -14.06 5.32
CA ILE A 108 -8.43 -14.17 3.87
C ILE A 108 -8.56 -12.81 3.18
N VAL A 109 -9.46 -11.94 3.64
CA VAL A 109 -9.54 -10.55 3.18
C VAL A 109 -8.25 -9.78 3.53
N ALA A 110 -7.67 -10.01 4.70
CA ALA A 110 -6.39 -9.44 5.13
C ALA A 110 -5.20 -10.04 4.37
N ALA A 111 -5.26 -11.33 4.01
CA ALA A 111 -4.26 -11.98 3.16
C ALA A 111 -4.32 -11.45 1.73
N GLU A 112 -5.52 -11.29 1.15
CA GLU A 112 -5.69 -10.65 -0.16
C GLU A 112 -5.28 -9.18 -0.13
N ARG A 113 -5.54 -8.44 0.97
CA ARG A 113 -4.99 -7.10 1.20
C ARG A 113 -3.45 -7.10 1.14
N ARG A 114 -2.79 -8.08 1.76
CA ARG A 114 -1.33 -8.21 1.75
C ARG A 114 -0.78 -8.63 0.39
N ARG A 115 -1.57 -9.32 -0.42
CA ARG A 115 -1.21 -9.74 -1.78
C ARG A 115 -1.40 -8.62 -2.80
N LEU A 116 -2.41 -7.77 -2.62
CA LEU A 116 -2.73 -6.65 -3.51
C LEU A 116 -1.93 -5.38 -3.20
N LEU A 117 -1.48 -5.21 -1.95
CA LEU A 117 -0.53 -4.17 -1.57
C LEU A 117 0.88 -4.75 -1.66
N PRO A 118 1.75 -4.35 -2.60
CA PRO A 118 3.17 -4.60 -2.43
C PRO A 118 3.58 -3.94 -1.11
N THR A 119 4.21 -4.67 -0.20
CA THR A 119 4.85 -4.13 1.00
C THR A 119 5.95 -3.15 0.58
N ALA A 120 5.55 -1.92 0.27
CA ALA A 120 6.40 -0.87 -0.28
C ALA A 120 7.20 -0.16 0.82
N ARG A 121 7.82 -0.92 1.74
CA ARG A 121 8.55 -0.34 2.86
C ARG A 121 9.91 -0.96 3.21
N GLU A 122 10.35 -2.04 2.58
CA GLU A 122 11.61 -2.68 3.01
C GLU A 122 12.87 -2.21 2.24
N ASP A 123 12.74 -1.63 1.05
CA ASP A 123 13.91 -1.34 0.18
C ASP A 123 14.44 0.12 0.23
N LEU A 124 13.89 0.98 1.09
CA LEU A 124 14.29 2.40 1.18
C LEU A 124 15.07 2.74 2.45
N ARG A 125 15.78 1.77 3.04
CA ARG A 125 16.86 2.07 4.01
C ARG A 125 18.19 2.19 3.28
N PRO A 126 18.71 3.41 3.03
CA PRO A 126 20.10 3.55 2.66
C PRO A 126 20.97 3.21 3.88
N ASN A 127 21.94 2.33 3.66
CA ASN A 127 23.08 2.07 4.54
C ASN A 127 24.15 3.14 4.29
#